data_AF-A0A7Y9RCF9-F1
#
_entry.id   AF-A0A7Y9RCF9-F1
#
_cell.length_a   1.000
_cell.length_b   1.000
_cell.length_c   1.000
_cell.angle_alpha   90.00
_cell.angle_beta   90.00
_cell.angle_gamma   90.00
#
_symmetry.space_group_name_H-M   'P 1'
#
loop_
_entity.id
_entity.type
_entity.pdbx_description
1 polymer ?
#
loop_
_entity_poly.entity_id
_entity_poly.type
_entity_poly.pdbx_seq_one_letter_code
_entity_poly.pdbx_strand_id
1 'polypeptide(L)'
;MNDFWIACGHHLLDRDEGGGLRVTDEFLKAYFARPELMPPEDACQVERRLHRELLSDPRQPVSAGEIAGIADPDARENWQFVLAFRDLLLRHPTLEAAYLATVRAGANDLPPLFVNQLVHVILRNALDGCDDPFVLRAAELFFRAQRILPHEQALLLGDEEIVGGISPTPVLSLMSMLGATTDAVVDVLNAENVAAYWQRSDQFDMAFDLTADGLGPTALAQVMRRWLSHLLGLDVTIEPLRALLDAKLTWYVGLDADATRLGDRLWHGEELDGPSADRVLALFRLTFVDSALALDDVEDEPVYLILSMSADQKLRMKPQNLLTGLPVKRLEMVT
;
A
#
# COMPACT_ATOMS: atom_id res chain seq x y z
N MET A 1 3.70 -25.05 -0.74
CA MET A 1 3.63 -23.65 -0.28
C MET A 1 2.42 -23.04 -0.99
N ASN A 2 1.51 -22.43 -0.26
CA ASN A 2 0.36 -21.78 -0.88
C ASN A 2 0.85 -20.47 -1.50
N ASP A 3 0.41 -20.20 -2.72
CA ASP A 3 0.73 -18.93 -3.40
C ASP A 3 -0.39 -17.91 -3.14
N PHE A 4 -0.08 -16.63 -3.28
CA PHE A 4 -1.00 -15.54 -2.99
C PHE A 4 -0.67 -14.29 -3.82
N TRP A 5 -1.70 -13.46 -4.04
CA TRP A 5 -1.60 -12.23 -4.83
C TRP A 5 -1.01 -12.45 -6.23
N ILE A 6 -1.50 -13.45 -6.94
CA ILE A 6 -0.98 -13.82 -8.26
C ILE A 6 -1.09 -12.64 -9.24
N ALA A 7 -2.14 -11.84 -9.11
CA ALA A 7 -2.43 -10.70 -9.97
C ALA A 7 -1.45 -9.53 -9.80
N CYS A 8 -0.61 -9.52 -8.76
CA CYS A 8 0.43 -8.47 -8.60
C CYS A 8 1.61 -8.64 -9.58
N GLY A 9 1.70 -9.78 -10.27
CA GLY A 9 2.73 -10.03 -11.28
C GLY A 9 4.10 -10.41 -10.71
N HIS A 10 4.19 -10.77 -9.42
CA HIS A 10 5.44 -11.21 -8.77
C HIS A 10 6.13 -12.36 -9.53
N HIS A 11 5.35 -13.31 -10.06
CA HIS A 11 5.84 -14.45 -10.85
C HIS A 11 6.43 -14.07 -12.23
N LEU A 12 6.24 -12.84 -12.68
CA LEU A 12 6.81 -12.33 -13.92
C LEU A 12 8.18 -11.70 -13.69
N LEU A 13 8.63 -11.55 -12.44
CA LEU A 13 9.87 -10.87 -12.07
C LEU A 13 10.97 -11.87 -11.73
N ASP A 14 12.21 -11.44 -11.91
CA ASP A 14 13.38 -12.17 -11.40
C ASP A 14 13.81 -11.57 -10.06
N ARG A 15 14.69 -12.27 -9.33
CA ARG A 15 15.36 -11.73 -8.13
C ARG A 15 16.83 -11.47 -8.42
N ASP A 16 17.39 -10.41 -7.84
CA ASP A 16 18.84 -10.20 -7.79
C ASP A 16 19.50 -10.98 -6.64
N GLU A 17 20.80 -10.82 -6.46
CA GLU A 17 21.57 -11.49 -5.39
C GLU A 17 21.14 -11.02 -3.99
N GLY A 18 20.63 -9.79 -3.85
CA GLY A 18 20.09 -9.23 -2.62
C GLY A 18 18.64 -9.62 -2.35
N GLY A 19 18.00 -10.37 -3.25
CA GLY A 19 16.60 -10.77 -3.16
C GLY A 19 15.59 -9.73 -3.65
N GLY A 20 16.06 -8.58 -4.15
CA GLY A 20 15.21 -7.54 -4.74
C GLY A 20 14.69 -7.92 -6.11
N LEU A 21 13.53 -7.37 -6.48
CA LEU A 21 12.82 -7.73 -7.71
C LEU A 21 13.40 -7.00 -8.92
N ARG A 22 13.89 -7.77 -9.91
CA ARG A 22 14.40 -7.25 -11.18
C ARG A 22 13.28 -7.20 -12.22
N VAL A 23 13.16 -6.05 -12.88
CA VAL A 23 12.18 -5.85 -13.96
C VAL A 23 12.52 -6.73 -15.17
N THR A 24 11.52 -7.48 -15.64
CA THR A 24 11.61 -8.33 -16.84
C THR A 24 10.76 -7.76 -17.97
N ASP A 25 10.95 -8.27 -19.18
CA ASP A 25 10.12 -7.92 -20.32
C ASP A 25 8.65 -8.36 -20.12
N GLU A 26 8.43 -9.52 -19.50
CA GLU A 26 7.09 -10.05 -19.26
C GLU A 26 6.30 -9.22 -18.25
N PHE A 27 6.97 -8.72 -17.20
CA PHE A 27 6.34 -7.81 -16.25
C PHE A 27 5.90 -6.51 -16.94
N LEU A 28 6.74 -5.92 -17.79
CA LEU A 28 6.40 -4.71 -18.54
C LEU A 28 5.25 -4.94 -19.55
N LYS A 29 5.27 -6.07 -20.26
CA LYS A 29 4.18 -6.44 -21.19
C LYS A 29 2.84 -6.60 -20.47
N ALA A 30 2.83 -7.10 -19.23
CA ALA A 30 1.61 -7.21 -18.44
C ALA A 30 0.94 -5.84 -18.21
N TYR A 31 1.71 -4.75 -18.12
CA TYR A 31 1.16 -3.39 -18.10
C TYR A 31 0.57 -2.99 -19.45
N PHE A 32 1.28 -3.25 -20.55
CA PHE A 32 0.80 -2.90 -21.91
C PHE A 32 -0.41 -3.73 -22.37
N ALA A 33 -0.65 -4.87 -21.73
CA ALA A 33 -1.81 -5.72 -21.95
C ALA A 33 -3.04 -5.30 -21.14
N ARG A 34 -2.94 -4.25 -20.30
CA ARG A 34 -4.08 -3.73 -19.54
C ARG A 34 -5.12 -3.09 -20.48
N PRO A 35 -6.43 -3.23 -20.19
CA PRO A 35 -7.49 -2.67 -21.04
C PRO A 35 -7.33 -1.18 -21.34
N GLU A 36 -6.79 -0.42 -20.39
CA GLU A 36 -6.56 1.03 -20.49
C GLU A 36 -5.51 1.41 -21.56
N LEU A 37 -4.67 0.45 -21.97
CA LEU A 37 -3.61 0.61 -22.98
C LEU A 37 -3.82 -0.27 -24.22
N MET A 38 -4.85 -1.12 -24.22
CA MET A 38 -5.24 -1.89 -25.39
C MET A 38 -5.93 -0.97 -26.40
N PRO A 39 -5.33 -0.72 -27.58
CA PRO A 39 -5.90 0.23 -28.53
C PRO A 39 -7.27 -0.27 -29.02
N PRO A 40 -8.34 0.54 -28.94
CA PRO A 40 -9.67 0.17 -29.42
C PRO A 40 -9.72 -0.01 -30.95
N GLU A 41 -10.83 -0.55 -31.45
CA GLU A 41 -11.03 -0.82 -32.88
C GLU A 41 -11.02 0.43 -33.78
N ASP A 42 -11.13 1.62 -33.22
CA ASP A 42 -11.04 2.92 -33.91
C ASP A 42 -9.76 3.70 -33.58
N ALA A 43 -8.85 3.13 -32.76
CA ALA A 43 -7.56 3.73 -32.41
C ALA A 43 -6.74 4.12 -33.65
N CYS A 44 -6.00 5.23 -33.56
CA CYS A 44 -5.20 5.72 -34.68
C CYS A 44 -4.02 4.77 -34.99
N GLN A 45 -3.46 4.88 -36.20
CA GLN A 45 -2.35 4.01 -36.62
C GLN A 45 -1.10 4.16 -35.76
N VAL A 46 -0.85 5.36 -35.20
CA VAL A 46 0.31 5.63 -34.35
C VAL A 46 0.22 4.83 -33.06
N GLU A 47 -0.92 4.87 -32.38
CA GLU A 47 -1.15 4.14 -31.13
C GLU A 47 -1.06 2.62 -31.33
N ARG A 48 -1.72 2.09 -32.37
CA ARG A 48 -1.65 0.64 -32.68
C ARG A 48 -0.24 0.17 -33.01
N ARG A 49 0.55 1.01 -33.68
CA ARG A 49 1.94 0.73 -33.99
C ARG A 49 2.75 0.71 -32.69
N LEU A 50 2.65 1.76 -31.88
CA LEU A 50 3.34 1.89 -30.61
C LEU A 50 3.06 0.69 -29.69
N HIS A 51 1.79 0.32 -29.54
CA HIS A 51 1.36 -0.83 -28.74
C HIS A 51 2.01 -2.13 -29.22
N ARG A 52 1.97 -2.40 -30.53
CA ARG A 52 2.56 -3.61 -31.12
C ARG A 52 4.07 -3.67 -30.93
N GLU A 53 4.75 -2.55 -31.15
CA GLU A 53 6.21 -2.48 -31.00
C GLU A 53 6.62 -2.71 -29.54
N LEU A 54 5.93 -2.10 -28.57
CA LEU A 54 6.20 -2.29 -27.14
C LEU A 54 5.83 -3.68 -26.62
N LEU A 55 4.85 -4.37 -27.21
CA LEU A 55 4.62 -5.78 -26.90
C LEU A 55 5.74 -6.69 -27.41
N SER A 56 6.46 -6.27 -28.47
CA SER A 56 7.60 -7.01 -29.00
C SER A 56 8.90 -6.69 -28.26
N ASP A 57 9.16 -5.41 -28.01
CA ASP A 57 10.34 -4.91 -27.29
C ASP A 57 9.89 -3.88 -26.24
N PRO A 58 9.53 -4.32 -25.01
CA PRO A 58 8.94 -3.44 -24.01
C PRO A 58 9.92 -2.39 -23.48
N ARG A 59 11.22 -2.58 -23.66
CA ARG A 59 12.27 -1.68 -23.18
C ARG A 59 12.68 -0.63 -24.21
N GLN A 60 12.15 -0.70 -25.45
CA GLN A 60 12.51 0.27 -26.47
C GLN A 60 12.18 1.71 -26.02
N PRO A 61 13.07 2.69 -26.26
CA PRO A 61 12.77 4.08 -25.96
C PRO A 61 11.63 4.59 -26.84
N VAL A 62 10.77 5.43 -26.28
CA VAL A 62 9.64 6.05 -27.00
C VAL A 62 9.81 7.55 -26.90
N SER A 63 9.81 8.24 -28.04
CA SER A 63 9.98 9.69 -28.06
C SER A 63 8.69 10.43 -27.70
N ALA A 64 8.83 11.63 -27.14
CA ALA A 64 7.68 12.51 -26.88
C ALA A 64 6.88 12.84 -28.16
N GLY A 65 7.55 12.86 -29.32
CA GLY A 65 6.91 13.08 -30.62
C GLY A 65 6.00 11.92 -31.06
N GLU A 66 6.36 10.68 -30.73
CA GLU A 66 5.50 9.52 -31.01
C GLU A 66 4.24 9.54 -30.16
N ILE A 67 4.38 9.87 -28.88
CA ILE A 67 3.25 10.03 -27.97
C ILE A 67 2.34 11.17 -28.43
N ALA A 68 2.91 12.32 -28.81
CA ALA A 68 2.14 13.46 -29.34
C ALA A 68 1.39 13.13 -30.65
N GLY A 69 1.84 12.12 -31.40
CA GLY A 69 1.17 11.62 -32.59
C GLY A 69 -0.07 10.77 -32.33
N ILE A 70 -0.33 10.37 -31.08
CA ILE A 70 -1.57 9.67 -30.68
C ILE A 70 -2.72 10.67 -30.75
N ALA A 71 -3.76 10.32 -31.50
CA ALA A 71 -4.85 11.24 -31.82
C ALA A 71 -5.78 11.48 -30.63
N ASP A 72 -6.07 10.43 -29.87
CA ASP A 72 -6.89 10.49 -28.67
C ASP A 72 -6.08 11.07 -27.49
N PRO A 73 -6.52 12.20 -26.90
CA PRO A 73 -5.83 12.78 -25.74
C PRO A 73 -5.82 11.86 -24.52
N ASP A 74 -6.85 11.05 -24.29
CA ASP A 74 -6.95 10.18 -23.11
C ASP A 74 -5.98 9.01 -23.24
N ALA A 75 -5.96 8.37 -24.42
CA ALA A 75 -4.95 7.35 -24.73
C ALA A 75 -3.52 7.91 -24.61
N ARG A 76 -3.30 9.14 -25.10
CA ARG A 76 -2.00 9.81 -24.99
C ARG A 76 -1.55 9.96 -23.54
N GLU A 77 -2.44 10.39 -22.66
CA GLU A 77 -2.17 10.54 -21.23
C GLU A 77 -1.84 9.18 -20.58
N ASN A 78 -2.61 8.13 -20.88
CA ASN A 78 -2.32 6.77 -20.39
C ASN A 78 -0.93 6.29 -20.82
N TRP A 79 -0.55 6.51 -22.08
CA TRP A 79 0.78 6.18 -22.60
C TRP A 79 1.88 6.99 -21.90
N GLN A 80 1.67 8.27 -21.61
CA GLN A 80 2.64 9.08 -20.87
C GLN A 80 2.88 8.52 -19.47
N PHE A 81 1.82 8.18 -18.75
CA PHE A 81 1.93 7.65 -17.40
C PHE A 81 2.63 6.28 -17.35
N VAL A 82 2.23 5.34 -18.21
CA VAL A 82 2.85 4.00 -18.20
C VAL A 82 4.30 4.02 -18.65
N LEU A 83 4.66 4.88 -19.60
CA LEU A 83 6.05 5.01 -20.07
C LEU A 83 6.93 5.69 -19.01
N ALA A 84 6.42 6.72 -18.32
CA ALA A 84 7.13 7.32 -17.19
C ALA A 84 7.37 6.30 -16.06
N PHE A 85 6.38 5.44 -15.79
CA PHE A 85 6.51 4.35 -14.83
C PHE A 85 7.54 3.30 -15.28
N ARG A 86 7.45 2.81 -16.52
CA ARG A 86 8.44 1.89 -17.11
C ARG A 86 9.85 2.46 -17.00
N ASP A 87 10.03 3.72 -17.40
CA ASP A 87 11.34 4.37 -17.43
C ASP A 87 11.89 4.57 -16.01
N LEU A 88 11.03 4.72 -14.99
CA LEU A 88 11.45 4.62 -13.60
C LEU A 88 11.98 3.23 -13.27
N LEU A 89 11.24 2.17 -13.58
CA LEU A 89 11.68 0.80 -13.26
C LEU A 89 12.99 0.44 -13.96
N LEU A 90 13.19 0.87 -15.20
CA LEU A 90 14.41 0.60 -15.98
C LEU A 90 15.62 1.41 -15.49
N ARG A 91 15.42 2.52 -14.77
CA ARG A 91 16.51 3.35 -14.22
C ARG A 91 17.15 2.76 -12.96
N HIS A 92 16.51 1.79 -12.33
CA HIS A 92 16.96 1.21 -11.06
C HIS A 92 17.17 -0.30 -11.22
N PRO A 93 18.10 -0.89 -10.43
CA PRO A 93 18.40 -2.32 -10.51
C PRO A 93 17.22 -3.19 -10.08
N THR A 94 16.41 -2.69 -9.14
CA THR A 94 15.24 -3.39 -8.58
C THR A 94 14.03 -2.47 -8.43
N LEU A 95 12.84 -3.06 -8.33
CA LEU A 95 11.60 -2.34 -8.04
C LEU A 95 11.65 -1.69 -6.65
N GLU A 96 12.26 -2.35 -5.66
CA GLU A 96 12.53 -1.80 -4.33
C GLU A 96 13.37 -0.52 -4.41
N ALA A 97 14.47 -0.55 -5.18
CA ALA A 97 15.33 0.61 -5.37
C ALA A 97 14.60 1.76 -6.08
N ALA A 98 13.78 1.44 -7.09
CA ALA A 98 12.93 2.44 -7.75
C ALA A 98 11.94 3.10 -6.78
N TYR A 99 11.25 2.29 -5.98
CA TYR A 99 10.29 2.78 -4.98
C TYR A 99 10.97 3.65 -3.92
N LEU A 100 12.11 3.20 -3.36
CA LEU A 100 12.88 3.97 -2.39
C LEU A 100 13.39 5.30 -2.97
N ALA A 101 13.81 5.32 -4.23
CA ALA A 101 14.24 6.55 -4.89
C ALA A 101 13.09 7.56 -5.00
N THR A 102 11.88 7.12 -5.39
CA THR A 102 10.69 7.98 -5.43
C THR A 102 10.33 8.52 -4.05
N VAL A 103 10.31 7.65 -3.04
CA VAL A 103 9.98 8.03 -1.66
C VAL A 103 10.97 9.06 -1.11
N ARG A 104 12.27 8.87 -1.35
CA ARG A 104 13.34 9.78 -0.89
C ARG A 104 13.38 11.11 -1.63
N ALA A 105 12.99 11.13 -2.90
CA ALA A 105 12.93 12.35 -3.69
C ALA A 105 11.84 13.32 -3.19
N GLY A 106 10.83 12.82 -2.47
CA GLY A 106 9.69 13.62 -2.01
C GLY A 106 8.77 14.13 -3.13
N ALA A 107 9.12 13.85 -4.39
CA ALA A 107 8.32 14.14 -5.57
C ALA A 107 7.46 12.90 -5.89
N ASN A 108 6.15 13.04 -5.72
CA ASN A 108 5.19 11.98 -6.03
C ASN A 108 4.58 12.20 -7.41
N ASP A 109 5.44 12.34 -8.42
CA ASP A 109 5.02 12.54 -9.82
C ASP A 109 4.38 11.28 -10.41
N LEU A 110 4.51 10.13 -9.73
CA LEU A 110 3.83 8.90 -10.10
C LEU A 110 2.37 8.94 -9.64
N PRO A 111 1.41 8.60 -10.53
CA PRO A 111 0.04 8.37 -10.12
C PRO A 111 -0.06 7.38 -8.95
N PRO A 112 -0.96 7.62 -7.96
CA PRO A 112 -1.09 6.75 -6.78
C PRO A 112 -1.30 5.27 -7.10
N LEU A 113 -1.95 4.95 -8.23
CA LEU A 113 -2.15 3.58 -8.71
C LEU A 113 -0.82 2.83 -8.88
N PHE A 114 0.18 3.44 -9.52
CA PHE A 114 1.48 2.80 -9.74
C PHE A 114 2.26 2.63 -8.43
N VAL A 115 2.12 3.58 -7.51
CA VAL A 115 2.71 3.49 -6.17
C VAL A 115 2.10 2.29 -5.43
N ASN A 116 0.78 2.15 -5.43
CA ASN A 116 0.09 1.03 -4.79
C ASN A 116 0.49 -0.31 -5.41
N GLN A 117 0.60 -0.39 -6.74
CA GLN A 117 1.04 -1.62 -7.42
C GLN A 117 2.48 -2.00 -7.09
N LEU A 118 3.39 -1.02 -6.99
CA LEU A 118 4.75 -1.27 -6.52
C LEU A 118 4.77 -1.78 -5.09
N VAL A 119 4.04 -1.13 -4.18
CA VAL A 119 3.93 -1.58 -2.79
C VAL A 119 3.38 -3.01 -2.72
N HIS A 120 2.36 -3.33 -3.51
CA HIS A 120 1.76 -4.66 -3.57
C HIS A 120 2.77 -5.74 -3.97
N VAL A 121 3.48 -5.56 -5.10
CA VAL A 121 4.44 -6.56 -5.59
C VAL A 121 5.69 -6.65 -4.70
N ILE A 122 6.15 -5.54 -4.12
CA ILE A 122 7.26 -5.53 -3.16
C ILE A 122 6.85 -6.26 -1.87
N LEU A 123 5.64 -6.03 -1.35
CA LEU A 123 5.15 -6.77 -0.19
C LEU A 123 4.98 -8.26 -0.48
N ARG A 124 4.53 -8.64 -1.69
CA ARG A 124 4.50 -10.06 -2.07
C ARG A 124 5.89 -10.69 -1.95
N ASN A 125 6.94 -9.94 -2.32
CA ASN A 125 8.33 -10.39 -2.19
C ASN A 125 8.80 -10.42 -0.72
N ALA A 126 8.53 -9.38 0.06
CA ALA A 126 8.91 -9.27 1.46
C ALA A 126 8.20 -10.31 2.37
N LEU A 127 7.03 -10.76 1.95
CA LEU A 127 6.22 -11.78 2.63
C LEU A 127 6.42 -13.18 2.04
N ASP A 128 7.43 -13.39 1.19
CA ASP A 128 7.70 -14.71 0.64
C ASP A 128 8.01 -15.72 1.76
N GLY A 129 7.38 -16.89 1.70
CA GLY A 129 7.42 -17.90 2.76
C GLY A 129 6.61 -17.54 4.02
N CYS A 130 5.77 -16.50 3.99
CA CYS A 130 4.80 -16.26 5.06
C CYS A 130 3.62 -17.24 4.93
N ASP A 131 3.42 -18.06 5.95
CA ASP A 131 2.34 -19.07 6.00
C ASP A 131 1.13 -18.63 6.85
N ASP A 132 1.07 -17.34 7.25
CA ASP A 132 0.00 -16.80 8.10
C ASP A 132 -0.92 -15.83 7.32
N PRO A 133 -2.14 -16.27 6.95
CA PRO A 133 -3.09 -15.42 6.22
C PRO A 133 -3.54 -14.17 6.97
N PHE A 134 -3.43 -14.11 8.31
CA PHE A 134 -3.73 -12.86 9.03
C PHE A 134 -2.71 -11.78 8.69
N VAL A 135 -1.43 -12.15 8.56
CA VAL A 135 -0.35 -11.24 8.14
C VAL A 135 -0.56 -10.80 6.70
N LEU A 136 -0.92 -11.73 5.82
CA LEU A 136 -1.20 -11.41 4.41
C LEU A 136 -2.39 -10.45 4.31
N ARG A 137 -3.51 -10.74 4.99
CA ARG A 137 -4.67 -9.85 4.98
C ARG A 137 -4.36 -8.47 5.56
N ALA A 138 -3.59 -8.39 6.64
CA ALA A 138 -3.15 -7.14 7.23
C ALA A 138 -2.28 -6.32 6.26
N ALA A 139 -1.45 -6.98 5.45
CA ALA A 139 -0.58 -6.33 4.50
C ALA A 139 -1.32 -5.65 3.34
N GLU A 140 -2.55 -6.05 3.04
CA GLU A 140 -3.39 -5.37 2.05
C GLU A 140 -3.65 -3.90 2.41
N LEU A 141 -3.61 -3.53 3.70
CA LEU A 141 -3.76 -2.13 4.15
C LEU A 141 -2.71 -1.19 3.54
N PHE A 142 -1.55 -1.72 3.15
CA PHE A 142 -0.44 -0.93 2.62
C PHE A 142 -0.69 -0.44 1.19
N PHE A 143 -1.50 -1.15 0.41
CA PHE A 143 -1.74 -0.85 -1.00
C PHE A 143 -3.22 -0.74 -1.38
N ARG A 144 -4.14 -1.05 -0.47
CA ARG A 144 -5.58 -0.90 -0.68
C ARG A 144 -6.23 -0.06 0.41
N ALA A 145 -7.02 0.92 0.00
CA ALA A 145 -7.83 1.71 0.92
C ALA A 145 -8.92 0.83 1.56
N GLN A 146 -9.16 1.04 2.84
CA GLN A 146 -10.17 0.29 3.60
C GLN A 146 -11.30 1.22 4.05
N ARG A 147 -12.47 0.65 4.27
CA ARG A 147 -13.63 1.29 4.87
C ARG A 147 -13.93 0.65 6.22
N ILE A 148 -14.26 1.46 7.22
CA ILE A 148 -14.74 0.95 8.50
C ILE A 148 -16.13 0.35 8.29
N LEU A 149 -16.31 -0.91 8.69
CA LEU A 149 -17.61 -1.58 8.64
C LEU A 149 -18.37 -1.34 9.95
N PRO A 150 -19.66 -1.00 9.91
CA PRO A 150 -20.46 -0.85 11.13
C PRO A 150 -20.52 -2.16 11.91
N HIS A 151 -20.03 -2.14 13.16
CA HIS A 151 -20.12 -3.28 14.07
C HIS A 151 -20.09 -2.79 15.53
N GLU A 152 -20.88 -3.41 16.42
CA GLU A 152 -21.07 -2.89 17.79
C GLU A 152 -19.86 -3.12 18.71
N GLN A 153 -19.07 -4.15 18.46
CA GLN A 153 -18.03 -4.63 19.39
C GLN A 153 -16.65 -4.84 18.75
N ALA A 154 -16.53 -4.60 17.45
CA ALA A 154 -15.32 -4.90 16.71
C ALA A 154 -15.00 -3.79 15.71
N LEU A 155 -13.71 -3.54 15.51
CA LEU A 155 -13.22 -2.63 14.49
C LEU A 155 -12.91 -3.41 13.21
N LEU A 156 -13.89 -3.50 12.32
CA LEU A 156 -13.79 -4.27 11.08
C LEU A 156 -13.46 -3.38 9.90
N LEU A 157 -12.50 -3.82 9.09
CA LEU A 157 -12.02 -3.14 7.90
C LEU A 157 -12.34 -3.96 6.65
N GLY A 158 -13.12 -3.40 5.73
CA GLY A 158 -13.38 -3.99 4.42
C GLY A 158 -12.69 -3.18 3.32
N ASP A 159 -12.35 -3.82 2.21
CA ASP A 159 -11.75 -3.13 1.08
C ASP A 159 -12.69 -2.05 0.50
N GLU A 160 -12.17 -0.84 0.21
CA GLU A 160 -12.97 0.28 -0.29
C GLU A 160 -13.59 -0.02 -1.66
N GLU A 161 -12.90 -0.73 -2.55
CA GLU A 161 -13.42 -1.03 -3.90
C GLU A 161 -14.44 -2.16 -3.86
N ILE A 162 -14.22 -3.20 -3.05
CA ILE A 162 -15.14 -4.35 -2.92
C ILE A 162 -16.40 -3.96 -2.15
N VAL A 163 -16.25 -3.30 -1.00
CA VAL A 163 -17.39 -2.92 -0.16
C VAL A 163 -18.05 -1.63 -0.65
N GLY A 164 -17.26 -0.67 -1.14
CA GLY A 164 -17.76 0.60 -1.68
C GLY A 164 -18.34 0.48 -3.09
N GLY A 165 -18.16 -0.66 -3.78
CA GLY A 165 -18.72 -0.95 -5.10
C GLY A 165 -20.24 -0.93 -5.21
N ILE A 166 -20.97 -0.75 -4.10
CA ILE A 166 -22.39 -0.38 -4.10
C ILE A 166 -22.50 1.17 -4.14
N SER A 167 -22.27 1.72 -5.34
CA SER A 167 -22.51 3.10 -5.85
C SER A 167 -21.38 4.13 -5.80
N PRO A 168 -21.08 4.70 -6.98
CA PRO A 168 -21.29 6.13 -7.22
C PRO A 168 -22.10 6.37 -8.50
N THR A 169 -23.43 6.41 -8.40
CA THR A 169 -24.27 7.20 -9.33
C THR A 169 -25.24 8.02 -8.50
N PRO A 170 -25.33 9.36 -8.67
CA PRO A 170 -26.45 10.13 -8.18
C PRO A 170 -27.61 9.93 -9.17
N VAL A 171 -28.11 8.70 -9.27
CA VAL A 171 -29.44 8.45 -9.83
C VAL A 171 -30.20 7.81 -8.71
N LEU A 172 -31.23 8.54 -8.25
CA LEU A 172 -32.21 8.10 -7.27
C LEU A 172 -32.81 6.76 -7.72
N SER A 173 -32.16 5.66 -7.33
CA SER A 173 -32.73 4.32 -7.48
C SER A 173 -33.80 4.19 -6.43
N LEU A 174 -34.98 3.73 -6.84
CA LEU A 174 -36.15 3.50 -5.99
C LEU A 174 -35.80 2.56 -4.79
N MET A 175 -34.75 1.74 -4.91
CA MET A 175 -34.22 0.89 -3.84
C MET A 175 -33.59 1.68 -2.69
N SER A 176 -32.94 2.82 -2.96
CA SER A 176 -32.39 3.70 -1.92
C SER A 176 -33.49 4.38 -1.08
N MET A 177 -34.72 4.49 -1.62
CA MET A 177 -35.89 5.00 -0.89
C MET A 177 -36.60 3.91 -0.07
N LEU A 178 -36.27 2.64 -0.27
CA LEU A 178 -36.89 1.49 0.40
C LEU A 178 -36.08 0.96 1.59
N GLY A 179 -34.98 1.61 1.97
CA GLY A 179 -34.19 1.27 3.16
C GLY A 179 -33.49 -0.10 3.09
N ALA A 180 -33.35 -0.68 1.90
CA ALA A 180 -32.57 -1.90 1.74
C ALA A 180 -31.08 -1.54 1.70
N THR A 181 -30.44 -1.57 2.87
CA THR A 181 -28.99 -1.78 2.91
C THR A 181 -28.75 -3.15 2.30
N THR A 182 -28.11 -3.19 1.15
CA THR A 182 -27.47 -4.44 0.73
C THR A 182 -26.26 -4.55 1.64
N ASP A 183 -26.47 -5.15 2.82
CA ASP A 183 -25.39 -5.56 3.70
C ASP A 183 -24.60 -6.58 2.88
N ALA A 184 -23.54 -6.13 2.22
CA ALA A 184 -22.53 -7.03 1.73
C ALA A 184 -22.03 -7.77 2.99
N VAL A 185 -22.43 -9.03 3.15
CA VAL A 185 -21.93 -9.90 4.20
C VAL A 185 -20.49 -10.19 3.82
N VAL A 186 -19.58 -9.34 4.28
CA VAL A 186 -18.14 -9.49 4.09
C VAL A 186 -17.67 -10.50 5.13
N ASP A 187 -17.09 -11.61 4.68
CA ASP A 187 -16.56 -12.63 5.58
C ASP A 187 -15.39 -12.06 6.38
N VAL A 188 -15.54 -11.95 7.71
CA VAL A 188 -14.43 -11.57 8.58
C VAL A 188 -13.44 -12.73 8.66
N LEU A 189 -12.16 -12.46 8.36
CA LEU A 189 -11.10 -13.46 8.49
C LEU A 189 -10.95 -13.89 9.96
N ASN A 190 -11.10 -15.18 10.22
CA ASN A 190 -11.02 -15.77 11.55
C ASN A 190 -10.44 -17.20 11.48
N ALA A 191 -10.21 -17.82 12.64
CA ALA A 191 -9.58 -19.13 12.72
C ALA A 191 -10.32 -20.26 11.97
N GLU A 192 -11.63 -20.13 11.77
CA GLU A 192 -12.46 -21.15 11.10
C GLU A 192 -12.37 -21.05 9.57
N ASN A 193 -12.22 -19.83 9.03
CA ASN A 193 -12.19 -19.58 7.58
C ASN A 193 -10.80 -19.18 7.04
N VAL A 194 -9.77 -19.10 7.88
CA VAL A 194 -8.42 -18.62 7.53
C VAL A 194 -7.80 -19.34 6.33
N ALA A 195 -8.07 -20.64 6.17
CA ALA A 195 -7.54 -21.44 5.06
C ALA A 195 -8.12 -21.01 3.69
N ALA A 196 -9.33 -20.43 3.67
CA ALA A 196 -9.97 -19.97 2.44
C ALA A 196 -9.26 -18.76 1.82
N TYR A 197 -8.52 -17.99 2.63
CA TYR A 197 -7.80 -16.79 2.17
C TYR A 197 -6.86 -17.10 1.00
N TRP A 198 -6.17 -18.24 1.01
CA TRP A 198 -5.23 -18.61 -0.06
C TRP A 198 -5.87 -18.59 -1.45
N GLN A 199 -7.10 -19.10 -1.58
CA GLN A 199 -7.82 -19.14 -2.85
C GLN A 199 -8.54 -17.82 -3.17
N ARG A 200 -8.61 -16.91 -2.20
CA ARG A 200 -9.29 -15.61 -2.27
C ARG A 200 -8.34 -14.42 -2.23
N SER A 201 -7.04 -14.63 -2.15
CA SER A 201 -6.05 -13.57 -1.90
C SER A 201 -6.10 -12.45 -2.96
N ASP A 202 -6.44 -12.77 -4.21
CA ASP A 202 -6.63 -11.80 -5.30
C ASP A 202 -8.03 -11.15 -5.34
N GLN A 203 -8.98 -11.59 -4.50
CA GLN A 203 -10.36 -11.08 -4.45
C GLN A 203 -10.51 -9.92 -3.46
N PHE A 204 -9.62 -9.81 -2.46
CA PHE A 204 -9.62 -8.75 -1.44
C PHE A 204 -10.98 -8.61 -0.70
N ASP A 205 -11.71 -9.72 -0.56
CA ASP A 205 -13.13 -9.74 -0.19
C ASP A 205 -13.38 -10.22 1.24
N MET A 206 -12.31 -10.42 2.03
CA MET A 206 -12.42 -10.76 3.45
C MET A 206 -12.21 -9.51 4.32
N ALA A 207 -13.02 -9.33 5.36
CA ALA A 207 -12.86 -8.25 6.31
C ALA A 207 -11.73 -8.55 7.29
N PHE A 208 -11.00 -7.51 7.66
CA PHE A 208 -9.90 -7.56 8.63
C PHE A 208 -10.35 -6.99 9.97
N ASP A 209 -10.19 -7.76 11.03
CA ASP A 209 -10.52 -7.33 12.39
C ASP A 209 -9.30 -6.67 13.04
N LEU A 210 -9.36 -5.34 13.21
CA LEU A 210 -8.34 -4.53 13.86
C LEU A 210 -8.68 -4.24 15.34
N THR A 211 -9.61 -4.97 15.94
CA THR A 211 -9.97 -4.78 17.36
C THR A 211 -8.72 -4.96 18.24
N ALA A 212 -8.58 -4.07 19.23
CA ALA A 212 -7.49 -4.11 20.19
C ALA A 212 -7.38 -5.48 20.86
N ASP A 213 -6.16 -5.91 21.19
CA ASP A 213 -5.83 -7.22 21.76
C ASP A 213 -6.14 -8.45 20.89
N GLY A 214 -6.64 -8.24 19.67
CA GLY A 214 -6.86 -9.30 18.70
C GLY A 214 -5.61 -9.69 17.91
N LEU A 215 -5.79 -10.64 16.99
CA LEU A 215 -4.73 -11.08 16.08
C LEU A 215 -4.38 -10.00 15.04
N GLY A 216 -5.34 -9.14 14.66
CA GLY A 216 -5.15 -8.13 13.63
C GLY A 216 -4.03 -7.13 13.92
N PRO A 217 -4.05 -6.40 15.04
CA PRO A 217 -2.96 -5.48 15.37
C PRO A 217 -1.59 -6.18 15.41
N THR A 218 -1.53 -7.40 15.94
CA THR A 218 -0.28 -8.20 15.97
C THR A 218 0.20 -8.56 14.56
N ALA A 219 -0.72 -8.98 13.67
CA ALA A 219 -0.42 -9.26 12.28
C ALA A 219 0.07 -8.01 11.54
N LEU A 220 -0.59 -6.86 11.73
CA LEU A 220 -0.17 -5.59 11.12
C LEU A 220 1.21 -5.15 11.61
N ALA A 221 1.51 -5.32 12.91
CA ALA A 221 2.85 -5.09 13.45
C ALA A 221 3.91 -5.97 12.77
N GLN A 222 3.59 -7.24 12.51
CA GLN A 222 4.49 -8.14 11.80
C GLN A 222 4.73 -7.71 10.34
N VAL A 223 3.71 -7.23 9.63
CA VAL A 223 3.88 -6.68 8.28
C VAL A 223 4.81 -5.48 8.30
N MET A 224 4.60 -4.52 9.22
CA MET A 224 5.46 -3.34 9.34
C MET A 224 6.92 -3.71 9.61
N ARG A 225 7.17 -4.72 10.47
CA ARG A 225 8.53 -5.24 10.71
C ARG A 225 9.16 -5.82 9.45
N ARG A 226 8.43 -6.65 8.70
CA ARG A 226 8.92 -7.25 7.46
C ARG A 226 9.16 -6.20 6.38
N TRP A 227 8.31 -5.19 6.29
CA TRP A 227 8.48 -4.05 5.37
C TRP A 227 9.76 -3.27 5.65
N LEU A 228 10.02 -2.94 6.92
CA LEU A 228 11.22 -2.22 7.36
C LEU A 228 12.50 -3.04 7.16
N SER A 229 12.46 -4.33 7.52
CA SER A 229 13.58 -5.25 7.33
C SER A 229 13.89 -5.44 5.84
N HIS A 230 12.87 -5.64 5.00
CA HIS A 230 13.04 -5.86 3.55
C HIS A 230 13.60 -4.65 2.82
N LEU A 231 13.08 -3.45 3.10
CA LEU A 231 13.47 -2.25 2.34
C LEU A 231 14.65 -1.49 2.93
N LEU A 232 14.86 -1.56 4.24
CA LEU A 232 15.90 -0.77 4.93
C LEU A 232 16.91 -1.63 5.68
N GLY A 233 16.75 -2.96 5.72
CA GLY A 233 17.57 -3.83 6.55
C GLY A 233 17.41 -3.55 8.06
N LEU A 234 16.29 -2.93 8.46
CA LEU A 234 16.06 -2.52 9.83
C LEU A 234 15.37 -3.61 10.65
N ASP A 235 16.06 -4.08 11.68
CA ASP A 235 15.48 -4.96 12.70
C ASP A 235 14.87 -4.14 13.83
N VAL A 236 13.55 -4.26 13.96
CA VAL A 236 12.75 -3.57 14.97
C VAL A 236 11.79 -4.53 15.66
N THR A 237 11.40 -4.19 16.88
CA THR A 237 10.21 -4.76 17.52
C THR A 237 9.06 -3.77 17.38
N ILE A 238 7.86 -4.27 17.12
CA ILE A 238 6.65 -3.45 17.04
C ILE A 238 5.56 -4.16 17.85
N GLU A 239 5.04 -3.46 18.85
CA GLU A 239 4.05 -3.97 19.78
C GLU A 239 2.76 -3.14 19.70
N PRO A 240 1.59 -3.76 19.51
CA PRO A 240 0.31 -3.05 19.58
C PRO A 240 0.06 -2.49 20.98
N LEU A 241 -0.50 -1.28 21.04
CA LEU A 241 -0.90 -0.61 22.27
C LEU A 241 -2.42 -0.42 22.30
N ARG A 242 -3.02 -0.55 23.49
CA ARG A 242 -4.45 -0.22 23.70
C ARG A 242 -4.69 1.29 23.75
N ALA A 243 -3.76 2.02 24.37
CA ALA A 243 -3.82 3.46 24.57
C ALA A 243 -2.41 4.00 24.85
N LEU A 244 -2.20 5.29 24.57
CA LEU A 244 -1.04 6.04 25.06
C LEU A 244 -1.42 6.67 26.41
N LEU A 245 -0.96 6.06 27.51
CA LEU A 245 -1.14 6.60 28.86
C LEU A 245 0.20 7.12 29.36
N ASP A 246 0.26 8.41 29.71
CA ASP A 246 1.46 9.10 30.23
C ASP A 246 2.73 8.89 29.38
N ALA A 247 2.55 8.64 28.08
CA ALA A 247 3.64 8.43 27.15
C ALA A 247 4.35 9.75 26.86
N LYS A 248 5.67 9.80 27.11
CA LYS A 248 6.52 10.85 26.57
C LYS A 248 6.65 10.63 25.06
N LEU A 249 5.91 11.41 24.28
CA LEU A 249 5.93 11.34 22.81
C LEU A 249 7.25 11.94 22.29
N THR A 250 8.36 11.21 22.43
CA THR A 250 9.72 11.62 21.98
C THR A 250 9.91 11.45 20.47
N TRP A 251 9.17 10.55 19.84
CA TRP A 251 9.05 10.51 18.39
C TRP A 251 7.74 9.82 18.00
N TYR A 252 7.20 10.19 16.85
CA TYR A 252 6.02 9.52 16.31
C TYR A 252 6.06 9.43 14.79
N VAL A 253 5.34 8.46 14.24
CA VAL A 253 5.08 8.34 12.80
C VAL A 253 3.58 8.12 12.59
N GLY A 254 2.95 9.05 11.88
CA GLY A 254 1.60 8.84 11.38
C GLY A 254 1.62 7.85 10.22
N LEU A 255 0.89 6.75 10.32
CA LEU A 255 0.79 5.72 9.29
C LEU A 255 -0.17 6.11 8.16
N ASP A 256 -0.88 7.22 8.30
CA ASP A 256 -1.72 7.85 7.29
C ASP A 256 -1.72 9.38 7.47
N ALA A 257 -2.44 10.09 6.59
CA ALA A 257 -2.46 11.56 6.60
C ALA A 257 -3.19 12.15 7.83
N ASP A 258 -4.24 11.50 8.33
CA ASP A 258 -4.98 11.93 9.51
C ASP A 258 -4.15 11.65 10.77
N ALA A 259 -3.54 10.48 10.88
CA ALA A 259 -2.62 10.15 11.97
C ALA A 259 -1.43 11.10 12.04
N THR A 260 -0.89 11.52 10.89
CA THR A 260 0.19 12.52 10.85
C THR A 260 -0.28 13.85 11.45
N ARG A 261 -1.44 14.36 11.03
CA ARG A 261 -2.00 15.60 11.60
C ARG A 261 -2.30 15.50 13.09
N LEU A 262 -2.82 14.36 13.55
CA LEU A 262 -3.11 14.13 14.96
C LEU A 262 -1.83 14.07 15.79
N GLY A 263 -0.81 13.35 15.31
CA GLY A 263 0.49 13.28 15.95
C GLY A 263 1.19 14.64 15.99
N ASP A 264 1.09 15.46 14.93
CA ASP A 264 1.64 16.82 14.92
C ASP A 264 1.04 17.65 16.05
N ARG A 265 -0.28 17.61 16.23
CA ARG A 265 -0.96 18.33 17.31
C ARG A 265 -0.49 17.86 18.69
N LEU A 266 -0.44 16.55 18.91
CA LEU A 266 0.05 15.97 20.16
C LEU A 266 1.50 16.36 20.45
N TRP A 267 2.35 16.36 19.42
CA TRP A 267 3.75 16.76 19.51
C TRP A 267 3.93 18.23 19.94
N HIS A 268 3.05 19.12 19.47
CA HIS A 268 3.02 20.53 19.88
C HIS A 268 2.35 20.76 21.25
N GLY A 269 1.95 19.70 21.95
CA GLY A 269 1.32 19.77 23.27
C GLY A 269 -0.16 20.18 23.24
N GLU A 270 -0.83 20.03 22.09
CA GLU A 270 -2.26 20.27 22.00
C GLU A 270 -3.07 19.09 22.56
N GLU A 271 -4.20 19.38 23.20
CA GLU A 271 -5.17 18.36 23.59
C GLU A 271 -6.02 17.92 22.38
N LEU A 272 -6.25 16.61 22.26
CA LEU A 272 -7.19 16.08 21.30
C LEU A 272 -8.62 16.19 21.84
N ASP A 273 -9.52 16.73 21.04
CA ASP A 273 -10.95 16.65 21.29
C ASP A 273 -11.46 15.23 21.05
N GLY A 274 -12.56 14.86 21.71
CA GLY A 274 -13.16 13.52 21.61
C GLY A 274 -13.30 13.00 20.17
N PRO A 275 -13.88 13.80 19.23
CA PRO A 275 -14.00 13.39 17.84
C PRO A 275 -12.67 13.12 17.12
N SER A 276 -11.57 13.78 17.52
CA SER A 276 -10.23 13.51 16.99
C SER A 276 -9.64 12.23 17.58
N ALA A 277 -9.84 12.00 18.88
CA ALA A 277 -9.41 10.78 19.55
C ALA A 277 -10.12 9.54 18.98
N ASP A 278 -11.42 9.64 18.69
CA ASP A 278 -12.23 8.55 18.11
C ASP A 278 -11.80 8.14 16.70
N ARG A 279 -10.96 8.95 16.02
CA ARG A 279 -10.39 8.60 14.71
C ARG A 279 -9.14 7.73 14.79
N VAL A 280 -8.53 7.60 15.97
CA VAL A 280 -7.37 6.72 16.16
C VAL A 280 -7.86 5.27 16.19
N LEU A 281 -7.40 4.49 15.20
CA LEU A 281 -7.81 3.11 15.02
C LEU A 281 -6.88 2.14 15.75
N ALA A 282 -5.57 2.39 15.69
CA ALA A 282 -4.57 1.55 16.32
C ALA A 282 -3.31 2.35 16.66
N LEU A 283 -2.63 1.89 17.71
CA LEU A 283 -1.39 2.47 18.20
C LEU A 283 -0.34 1.37 18.32
N PHE A 284 0.91 1.70 18.02
CA PHE A 284 2.02 0.77 18.16
C PHE A 284 3.22 1.44 18.81
N ARG A 285 3.99 0.64 19.53
CA ARG A 285 5.31 0.99 20.03
C ARG A 285 6.36 0.29 19.18
N LEU A 286 7.21 1.06 18.51
CA LEU A 286 8.38 0.57 17.79
C LEU A 286 9.64 0.81 18.61
N THR A 287 10.48 -0.22 18.73
CA THR A 287 11.84 -0.08 19.28
C THR A 287 12.86 -0.69 18.31
N PHE A 288 14.01 -0.03 18.17
CA PHE A 288 15.12 -0.57 17.40
C PHE A 288 15.77 -1.72 18.18
N VAL A 289 16.09 -2.81 17.50
CA VAL A 289 16.87 -3.90 18.11
C VAL A 289 18.31 -3.45 18.35
N ASP A 290 18.87 -2.69 17.40
CA ASP A 290 20.14 -1.99 17.53
C ASP A 290 19.91 -0.49 17.64
N SER A 291 19.98 0.05 18.87
CA SER A 291 19.77 1.48 19.12
C SER A 291 20.86 2.37 18.52
N ALA A 292 22.00 1.82 18.09
CA ALA A 292 23.03 2.58 17.38
C ALA A 292 22.54 3.11 16.01
N LEU A 293 21.51 2.47 15.43
CA LEU A 293 20.87 2.90 14.19
C LEU A 293 19.93 4.10 14.37
N ALA A 294 19.48 4.37 15.60
CA ALA A 294 18.62 5.51 15.90
C ALA A 294 19.43 6.83 15.90
N LEU A 295 18.75 7.94 15.61
CA LEU A 295 19.29 9.29 15.79
C LEU A 295 19.65 9.52 17.26
N ASP A 296 20.71 10.29 17.50
CA ASP A 296 21.23 10.55 18.86
C ASP A 296 20.18 11.21 19.76
N ASP A 297 19.25 12.00 19.19
CA ASP A 297 18.20 12.68 19.94
C ASP A 297 17.07 11.74 20.44
N VAL A 298 17.00 10.50 19.93
CA VAL A 298 15.98 9.50 20.30
C VAL A 298 16.53 8.42 21.23
N GLU A 299 17.85 8.20 21.27
CA GLU A 299 18.52 7.18 22.10
C GLU A 299 17.75 5.83 22.16
N ASP A 300 17.38 5.37 23.37
CA ASP A 300 16.62 4.15 23.63
C ASP A 300 15.09 4.39 23.77
N GLU A 301 14.60 5.59 23.47
CA GLU A 301 13.18 5.93 23.58
C GLU A 301 12.37 5.29 22.43
N PRO A 302 11.14 4.83 22.70
CA PRO A 302 10.30 4.23 21.67
C PRO A 302 9.80 5.25 20.65
N VAL A 303 9.59 4.77 19.42
CA VAL A 303 8.85 5.49 18.38
C VAL A 303 7.39 5.05 18.40
N TYR A 304 6.46 5.99 18.48
CA TYR A 304 5.03 5.66 18.45
C TYR A 304 4.46 5.71 17.04
N LEU A 305 3.81 4.64 16.60
CA LEU A 305 3.13 4.59 15.31
C LEU A 305 1.63 4.77 15.53
N ILE A 306 1.02 5.68 14.78
CA ILE A 306 -0.39 6.03 14.91
C ILE A 306 -1.09 5.67 13.60
N LEU A 307 -2.16 4.88 13.68
CA LEU A 307 -3.06 4.59 12.56
C LEU A 307 -4.41 5.22 12.84
N SER A 308 -4.97 5.93 11.85
CA SER A 308 -6.23 6.65 11.97
C SER A 308 -7.11 6.48 10.74
N MET A 309 -8.36 6.93 10.86
CA MET A 309 -9.26 7.08 9.72
C MET A 309 -9.49 8.55 9.37
N SER A 310 -9.84 8.77 8.11
CA SER A 310 -10.37 10.03 7.62
C SER A 310 -11.79 10.29 8.13
N ALA A 311 -12.27 11.52 7.95
CA ALA A 311 -13.62 11.93 8.34
C ALA A 311 -14.74 11.15 7.61
N ASP A 312 -14.47 10.57 6.44
CA ASP A 312 -15.38 9.70 5.68
C ASP A 312 -15.27 8.22 6.05
N GLN A 313 -14.69 7.90 7.22
CA GLN A 313 -14.52 6.54 7.76
C GLN A 313 -13.74 5.61 6.82
N LYS A 314 -12.66 6.14 6.24
CA LYS A 314 -11.75 5.37 5.41
C LYS A 314 -10.37 5.36 6.02
N LEU A 315 -9.68 4.24 5.86
CA LEU A 315 -8.29 4.08 6.20
C LEU A 315 -7.47 4.04 4.91
N ARG A 316 -6.47 4.93 4.82
CA ARG A 316 -5.53 5.00 3.71
C ARG A 316 -4.11 5.05 4.25
N MET A 317 -3.55 3.87 4.52
CA MET A 317 -2.18 3.77 5.01
C MET A 317 -1.19 4.32 3.98
N LYS A 318 -0.10 4.91 4.47
CA LYS A 318 1.03 5.44 3.71
C LYS A 318 2.30 4.72 4.14
N PRO A 319 2.61 3.56 3.54
CA PRO A 319 3.80 2.76 3.89
C PRO A 319 5.12 3.52 3.79
N GLN A 320 5.19 4.51 2.92
CA GLN A 320 6.36 5.38 2.78
C GLN A 320 6.68 6.16 4.06
N ASN A 321 5.69 6.44 4.92
CA ASN A 321 5.91 7.14 6.18
C ASN A 321 6.76 6.31 7.14
N LEU A 322 6.71 4.99 7.07
CA LEU A 322 7.62 4.11 7.81
C LEU A 322 9.07 4.20 7.30
N LEU A 323 9.27 4.61 6.06
CA LEU A 323 10.60 4.66 5.43
C LEU A 323 11.28 6.01 5.58
N THR A 324 10.49 7.08 5.71
CA THR A 324 11.00 8.46 5.81
C THR A 324 10.78 9.08 7.17
N GLY A 325 9.81 8.60 7.94
CA GLY A 325 9.42 9.17 9.22
C GLY A 325 10.17 8.61 10.42
N LEU A 326 10.89 7.49 10.29
CA LEU A 326 11.63 6.91 11.41
C LEU A 326 12.93 7.69 11.70
N PRO A 327 13.32 7.83 12.98
CA PRO A 327 14.52 8.56 13.38
C PRO A 327 15.76 7.69 13.21
N VAL A 328 16.10 7.33 11.98
CA VAL A 328 17.24 6.46 11.65
C VAL A 328 18.43 7.32 11.20
N LYS A 329 19.62 7.05 11.72
CA LYS A 329 20.86 7.59 11.15
C LYS A 329 20.95 7.16 9.70
N ARG A 330 21.26 8.08 8.80
CA ARG A 330 21.25 7.84 7.34
C ARG A 330 22.02 6.55 7.04
N LEU A 331 21.30 5.47 6.76
CA LEU A 331 21.89 4.23 6.30
C LEU A 331 22.44 4.53 4.91
N GLU A 332 23.76 4.65 4.79
CA GLU A 332 24.45 4.54 3.52
C GLU A 332 24.29 3.09 3.04
N MET A 333 23.10 2.75 2.52
CA MET A 333 22.92 1.46 1.86
C MET A 333 23.63 1.52 0.53
N VAL A 334 24.67 0.70 0.45
CA VAL A 334 25.48 0.39 -0.73
C VAL A 334 24.54 0.03 -1.88
N THR A 335 24.73 0.74 -2.99
CA THR A 335 24.09 0.62 -4.31
C THR A 335 24.17 -0.77 -4.91
#